data_AF-A0A5J5G5G8-F1
#
_entry.id   AF-A0A5J5G5G8-F1
#
_cell.length_a   1.000
_cell.length_b   1.000
_cell.length_c   1.000
_cell.angle_alpha   90.00
_cell.angle_beta   90.00
_cell.angle_gamma   90.00
#
_symmetry.space_group_name_H-M   'P 1'
#
loop_
_entity.id
_entity.type
_entity.pdbx_description
1 polymer ?
#
loop_
_entity_poly.entity_id
_entity_poly.type
_entity_poly.pdbx_seq_one_letter_code
_entity_poly.pdbx_strand_id
1 'polypeptide(L)'
;MKINSKMKKFLDEIVDKEKQSEIKINFNTAKNIIFPEFFEWEGCVLLRQDSNDNMPSQFSPNQFIPDRTAFEADYNHVHLNDFFSENSSPFQVFMLATKIIEVWAATLYKQFNPNKRFILILSFDDEEAVLRFYTVRENESPWLDTSSIESYVDGLMVIEV
;
A
#
# COMPACT_ATOMS: atom_id res chain seq x y z
N MET A 1 -11.21 -8.81 -2.81
CA MET A 1 -10.60 -7.75 -3.65
C MET A 1 -11.72 -6.96 -4.33
N LYS A 2 -11.66 -5.62 -4.25
CA LYS A 2 -12.58 -4.70 -4.92
C LYS A 2 -11.73 -3.72 -5.74
N ILE A 3 -12.11 -3.44 -6.99
CA ILE A 3 -11.40 -2.50 -7.86
C ILE A 3 -12.39 -1.53 -8.50
N ASN A 4 -11.96 -0.31 -8.81
CA ASN A 4 -12.78 0.62 -9.56
C ASN A 4 -12.56 0.51 -11.09
N SER A 5 -13.43 1.16 -11.86
CA SER A 5 -13.40 1.11 -13.33
C SER A 5 -12.09 1.61 -13.93
N LYS A 6 -11.40 2.56 -13.29
CA LYS A 6 -10.11 3.10 -13.74
C LYS A 6 -8.97 2.10 -13.51
N MET A 7 -8.89 1.52 -12.31
CA MET A 7 -7.94 0.45 -11.99
C MET A 7 -8.09 -0.71 -12.95
N LYS A 8 -9.34 -1.09 -13.28
CA LYS A 8 -9.58 -2.13 -14.28
C LYS A 8 -8.94 -1.81 -15.63
N LYS A 9 -9.09 -0.58 -16.14
CA LYS A 9 -8.45 -0.16 -17.40
C LYS A 9 -6.92 -0.26 -17.33
N PHE A 10 -6.32 0.20 -16.24
CA PHE A 10 -4.87 0.12 -16.06
C PHE A 10 -4.36 -1.32 -16.00
N LEU A 11 -5.09 -2.21 -15.33
CA LEU A 11 -4.76 -3.64 -15.29
C LEU A 11 -4.87 -4.29 -16.68
N ASP A 12 -5.90 -3.95 -17.45
CA ASP A 12 -6.07 -4.45 -18.82
C ASP A 12 -4.89 -3.97 -19.71
N GLU A 13 -4.43 -2.72 -19.54
CA GLU A 13 -3.27 -2.18 -20.27
C GLU A 13 -1.93 -2.84 -19.92
N ILE A 14 -1.74 -3.28 -18.68
CA ILE A 14 -0.53 -4.02 -18.28
C ILE A 14 -0.37 -5.28 -19.13
N VAL A 15 -1.46 -6.04 -19.33
CA VAL A 15 -1.42 -7.33 -20.05
C VAL A 15 -0.88 -7.17 -21.47
N ASP A 16 -1.16 -6.04 -22.10
CA ASP A 16 -0.66 -5.72 -23.44
C ASP A 16 0.80 -5.25 -23.42
N LYS A 17 1.21 -4.51 -22.38
CA LYS A 17 2.56 -3.93 -22.23
C LYS A 17 3.61 -4.91 -21.64
N GLU A 18 3.19 -5.93 -20.88
CA GLU A 18 4.06 -6.96 -20.27
C GLU A 18 4.97 -7.65 -21.29
N LYS A 19 4.51 -7.78 -22.54
CA LYS A 19 5.24 -8.48 -23.61
C LYS A 19 6.46 -7.73 -24.14
N GLN A 20 6.68 -6.48 -23.73
CA GLN A 20 7.61 -5.58 -24.40
C GLN A 20 8.68 -4.93 -23.51
N SER A 21 8.75 -5.22 -22.20
CA SER A 21 9.63 -4.43 -21.32
C SER A 21 10.45 -5.25 -20.31
N GLU A 22 11.77 -5.06 -20.33
CA GLU A 22 12.65 -5.44 -19.22
C GLU A 22 12.53 -4.39 -18.10
N ILE A 23 12.31 -4.83 -16.86
CA ILE A 23 12.30 -3.96 -15.69
C ILE A 23 13.65 -4.06 -14.99
N LYS A 24 14.34 -2.92 -14.85
CA LYS A 24 15.53 -2.82 -14.01
C LYS A 24 15.14 -2.39 -12.61
N ILE A 25 15.23 -3.31 -11.67
CA ILE A 25 14.95 -3.06 -10.26
C ILE A 25 16.28 -2.85 -9.52
N ASN A 26 16.41 -1.73 -8.81
CA ASN A 26 17.45 -1.61 -7.80
C ASN A 26 17.01 -2.38 -6.56
N PHE A 27 17.49 -3.61 -6.42
CA PHE A 27 17.09 -4.47 -5.33
C PHE A 27 17.51 -3.93 -3.96
N ASN A 28 18.60 -3.15 -3.87
CA ASN A 28 19.05 -2.61 -2.59
C ASN A 28 18.06 -1.60 -2.01
N THR A 29 17.40 -0.81 -2.86
CA THR A 29 16.40 0.18 -2.42
C THR A 29 15.02 -0.45 -2.28
N ALA A 30 14.63 -1.35 -3.18
CA ALA A 30 13.28 -1.92 -3.18
C ALA A 30 13.10 -3.14 -2.24
N LYS A 31 14.16 -3.71 -1.67
CA LYS A 31 14.10 -4.97 -0.91
C LYS A 31 13.06 -4.94 0.21
N ASN A 32 13.08 -3.92 1.06
CA ASN A 32 12.21 -3.83 2.23
C ASN A 32 10.75 -3.55 1.87
N ILE A 33 10.51 -3.06 0.66
CA ILE A 33 9.18 -2.86 0.12
C ILE A 33 8.66 -4.14 -0.54
N ILE A 34 9.50 -4.87 -1.27
CA ILE A 34 9.13 -6.15 -1.92
C ILE A 34 8.96 -7.26 -0.87
N PHE A 35 9.85 -7.30 0.12
CA PHE A 35 9.86 -8.28 1.21
C PHE A 35 9.67 -7.54 2.53
N PRO A 36 8.41 -7.17 2.87
CA PRO A 36 8.14 -6.30 4.00
C PRO A 36 8.43 -6.97 5.33
N GLU A 37 8.91 -6.17 6.28
CA GLU A 37 8.88 -6.51 7.70
C GLU A 37 7.85 -5.62 8.38
N PHE A 38 6.89 -6.24 9.07
CA PHE A 38 5.87 -5.52 9.82
C PHE A 38 6.11 -5.67 11.32
N PHE A 39 5.92 -4.58 12.08
CA PHE A 39 6.05 -4.57 13.53
C PHE A 39 4.85 -3.90 14.19
N GLU A 40 4.60 -4.21 15.46
CA GLU A 40 3.55 -3.55 16.24
C GLU A 40 4.10 -2.38 17.05
N TRP A 41 3.38 -1.27 17.05
CA TRP A 41 3.63 -0.12 17.91
C TRP A 41 2.30 0.47 18.36
N GLU A 42 2.06 0.53 19.68
CA GLU A 42 0.85 1.12 20.26
C GLU A 42 -0.47 0.59 19.65
N GLY A 43 -0.51 -0.69 19.24
CA GLY A 43 -1.67 -1.31 18.60
C GLY A 43 -1.83 -1.03 17.10
N CYS A 44 -0.93 -0.26 16.49
CA CYS A 44 -0.77 -0.14 15.05
C CYS A 44 0.17 -1.22 14.51
N VAL A 45 -0.03 -1.66 13.27
CA VAL A 45 0.90 -2.51 12.53
C VAL A 45 1.58 -1.63 11.48
N LEU A 46 2.90 -1.52 11.58
CA LEU A 46 3.69 -0.58 10.80
C LEU A 46 4.67 -1.33 9.92
N LEU A 47 4.85 -0.85 8.68
CA LEU A 47 5.90 -1.28 7.77
C LEU A 47 7.24 -0.73 8.24
N ARG A 48 8.25 -1.59 8.43
CA ARG A 48 9.61 -1.12 8.73
C ARG A 48 10.17 -0.34 7.55
N GLN A 49 10.50 0.93 7.78
CA GLN A 49 11.19 1.79 6.82
C GLN A 49 12.65 1.96 7.24
N ASP A 50 13.58 2.19 6.31
CA ASP A 50 15.03 2.26 6.59
C ASP A 50 15.44 3.49 7.41
N SER A 51 14.51 4.40 7.70
CA SER A 51 14.73 5.47 8.68
C SER A 51 14.92 4.88 10.07
N ASN A 52 15.85 5.44 10.85
CA ASN A 52 15.89 5.20 12.29
C ASN A 52 14.57 5.70 12.90
N ASP A 53 13.59 4.79 12.98
CA ASP A 53 12.25 5.02 13.47
C ASP A 53 12.29 5.32 14.97
N ASN A 54 12.61 6.57 15.30
CA ASN A 54 12.35 7.14 16.62
C ASN A 54 10.84 7.32 16.74
N MET A 55 10.13 6.20 16.88
CA MET A 55 8.71 6.20 17.15
C MET A 55 8.47 6.93 18.47
N PRO A 56 7.44 7.79 18.54
CA PRO A 56 7.08 8.41 19.80
C PRO A 56 6.75 7.34 20.84
N SER A 57 6.87 7.69 22.12
CA SER A 57 6.61 6.74 23.21
C SER A 57 5.15 6.25 23.27
N GLN A 58 4.23 7.03 22.72
CA GLN A 58 2.80 6.72 22.68
C GLN A 58 2.13 7.44 21.51
N PHE A 59 0.98 6.92 21.08
CA PHE A 59 0.12 7.63 20.13
C PHE A 59 -0.53 8.86 20.78
N SER A 60 -0.51 9.99 20.08
CA SER A 60 -1.20 11.21 20.50
C SER A 60 -2.02 11.77 19.34
N PRO A 61 -3.36 11.82 19.45
CA PRO A 61 -4.21 12.32 18.38
C PRO A 61 -4.04 13.83 18.19
N ASN A 62 -4.26 14.29 16.97
CA ASN A 62 -4.29 15.71 16.62
C ASN A 62 -5.32 15.97 15.50
N GLN A 63 -5.45 17.23 15.04
CA GLN A 63 -6.45 17.62 14.04
C GLN A 63 -6.30 16.94 12.67
N PHE A 64 -5.11 16.43 12.34
CA PHE A 64 -4.81 15.75 11.08
C PHE A 64 -4.80 14.22 11.23
N ILE A 65 -4.34 13.72 12.38
CA ILE A 65 -4.26 12.30 12.71
C ILE A 65 -5.13 12.07 13.96
N PRO A 66 -6.45 11.94 13.81
CA PRO A 66 -7.37 11.86 14.95
C PRO A 66 -7.36 10.50 15.66
N ASP A 67 -6.93 9.43 14.97
CA ASP A 67 -6.95 8.07 15.48
C ASP A 67 -5.80 7.21 14.91
N ARG A 68 -5.74 5.95 15.35
CA ARG A 68 -4.69 5.01 14.95
C ARG A 68 -4.86 4.54 13.51
N THR A 69 -6.10 4.48 13.01
CA THR A 69 -6.38 4.15 11.61
C THR A 69 -5.80 5.21 10.68
N ALA A 70 -6.00 6.50 10.97
CA ALA A 70 -5.38 7.60 10.23
C ALA A 70 -3.86 7.57 10.33
N PHE A 71 -3.31 7.31 11.53
CA PHE A 71 -1.87 7.21 11.73
C PHE A 71 -1.25 6.07 10.90
N GLU A 72 -1.82 4.88 11.01
CA GLU A 72 -1.31 3.69 10.34
C GLU A 72 -1.43 3.81 8.83
N ALA A 73 -2.54 4.35 8.33
CA ALA A 73 -2.73 4.62 6.91
C ALA A 73 -1.77 5.67 6.36
N ASP A 74 -1.33 6.63 7.18
CA ASP A 74 -0.33 7.65 6.79
C ASP A 74 1.09 7.08 6.87
N TYR A 75 1.45 6.39 7.95
CA TYR A 75 2.77 5.80 8.14
C TYR A 75 3.07 4.71 7.10
N ASN A 76 2.09 3.89 6.76
CA ASN A 76 2.23 2.81 5.78
C ASN A 76 2.00 3.28 4.33
N HIS A 77 2.00 4.59 4.08
CA HIS A 77 1.86 5.18 2.75
C HIS A 77 3.20 5.18 2.01
N VAL A 78 3.28 4.45 0.91
CA VAL A 78 4.51 4.26 0.14
C VAL A 78 4.26 4.62 -1.32
N HIS A 79 4.93 5.68 -1.79
CA HIS A 79 5.07 5.97 -3.21
C HIS A 79 6.13 5.02 -3.77
N LEU A 80 5.72 4.03 -4.56
CA LEU A 80 6.65 3.03 -5.08
C LEU A 80 7.69 3.65 -6.00
N ASN A 81 7.31 4.70 -6.72
CA ASN A 81 8.17 5.44 -7.64
C ASN A 81 9.48 5.91 -6.97
N ASP A 82 9.49 6.18 -5.65
CA ASP A 82 10.68 6.59 -4.88
C ASP A 82 11.77 5.50 -4.79
N PHE A 83 11.41 4.23 -5.02
CA PHE A 83 12.31 3.08 -4.86
C PHE A 83 12.86 2.53 -6.17
N PHE A 84 12.33 2.99 -7.31
CA PHE A 84 12.73 2.54 -8.64
C PHE A 84 13.48 3.65 -9.39
N SER A 85 14.26 3.25 -10.41
CA SER A 85 15.07 4.20 -11.17
C SER A 85 14.20 5.17 -11.98
N GLU A 86 14.66 6.40 -12.20
CA GLU A 86 14.00 7.39 -13.08
C GLU A 86 13.74 6.87 -14.52
N ASN A 87 14.45 5.83 -14.95
CA ASN A 87 14.27 5.21 -16.26
C ASN A 87 13.11 4.19 -16.32
N SER A 88 12.51 3.86 -15.18
CA SER A 88 11.36 2.95 -15.11
C SER A 88 10.10 3.70 -15.51
N SER A 89 9.30 3.14 -16.41
CA SER A 89 8.02 3.77 -16.76
C SER A 89 7.01 3.61 -15.61
N PRO A 90 6.05 4.55 -15.45
CA PRO A 90 4.98 4.43 -14.47
C PRO A 90 4.27 3.07 -14.50
N PHE A 91 3.98 2.57 -15.70
CA PHE A 91 3.33 1.26 -15.88
C PHE A 91 4.19 0.08 -15.42
N GLN A 92 5.52 0.16 -15.53
CA GLN A 92 6.40 -0.88 -15.00
C GLN A 92 6.37 -0.91 -13.47
N VAL A 93 6.39 0.27 -12.85
CA VAL A 93 6.28 0.40 -11.39
C VAL A 93 4.91 -0.08 -10.92
N PHE A 94 3.83 0.33 -11.58
CA PHE A 94 2.47 -0.10 -11.31
C PHE A 94 2.31 -1.62 -11.46
N MET A 95 2.84 -2.22 -12.52
CA MET A 95 2.83 -3.67 -12.72
C MET A 95 3.48 -4.41 -11.54
N LEU A 96 4.64 -3.93 -11.08
CA LEU A 96 5.29 -4.49 -9.90
C LEU A 96 4.48 -4.23 -8.61
N ALA A 97 3.83 -3.08 -8.49
CA ALA A 97 2.94 -2.74 -7.38
C ALA A 97 1.84 -3.78 -7.18
N THR A 98 1.23 -4.26 -8.27
CA THR A 98 0.21 -5.31 -8.22
C THR A 98 0.71 -6.62 -7.60
N LYS A 99 2.02 -6.91 -7.74
CA LYS A 99 2.64 -8.10 -7.14
C LYS A 99 3.08 -7.84 -5.71
N ILE A 100 3.63 -6.67 -5.42
CA ILE A 100 4.06 -6.30 -4.07
C ILE A 100 2.85 -6.30 -3.11
N ILE A 101 1.70 -5.75 -3.51
CA ILE A 101 0.53 -5.72 -2.64
C ILE A 101 0.01 -7.13 -2.29
N GLU A 102 0.14 -8.10 -3.20
CA GLU A 102 -0.17 -9.51 -2.92
C GLU A 102 0.80 -10.11 -1.89
N VAL A 103 2.09 -9.77 -1.98
CA VAL A 103 3.10 -10.19 -0.99
C VAL A 103 2.82 -9.56 0.38
N TRP A 104 2.45 -8.28 0.43
CA TRP A 104 2.05 -7.60 1.67
C TRP A 104 0.84 -8.28 2.29
N ALA A 105 -0.21 -8.52 1.50
CA ALA A 105 -1.43 -9.19 1.93
C ALA A 105 -1.14 -10.57 2.53
N ALA A 106 -0.33 -11.39 1.86
CA ALA A 106 0.05 -12.71 2.34
C ALA A 106 0.90 -12.66 3.62
N THR A 107 1.81 -11.69 3.72
CA THR A 107 2.71 -11.54 4.88
C THR A 107 1.94 -11.06 6.11
N LEU A 108 1.07 -10.05 5.97
CA LEU A 108 0.19 -9.58 7.04
C LEU A 108 -0.75 -10.70 7.54
N TYR A 109 -1.40 -11.40 6.60
CA TYR A 109 -2.27 -12.53 6.94
C TYR A 109 -1.50 -13.59 7.73
N LYS A 110 -0.33 -14.02 7.25
CA LYS A 110 0.48 -15.03 7.93
C LYS A 110 0.91 -14.61 9.33
N GLN A 111 1.21 -13.32 9.54
CA GLN A 111 1.77 -12.83 10.80
C GLN A 111 0.71 -12.52 11.86
N PHE A 112 -0.46 -12.04 11.46
CA PHE A 112 -1.44 -11.46 12.39
C PHE A 112 -2.83 -12.12 12.40
N ASN A 113 -3.14 -12.98 11.43
CA ASN A 113 -4.40 -13.75 11.45
C ASN A 113 -4.39 -14.77 12.61
N PRO A 114 -5.51 -14.95 13.34
CA PRO A 114 -6.84 -14.36 13.15
C PRO A 114 -7.12 -13.09 13.97
N ASN A 115 -6.11 -12.51 14.60
CA ASN A 115 -6.30 -11.49 15.61
C ASN A 115 -6.54 -10.09 15.03
N LYS A 116 -6.03 -9.82 13.82
CA LYS A 116 -6.19 -8.54 13.13
C LYS A 116 -6.64 -8.78 11.70
N ARG A 117 -7.43 -7.84 11.19
CA ARG A 117 -7.80 -7.72 9.76
C ARG A 117 -7.21 -6.44 9.20
N PHE A 118 -6.91 -6.41 7.91
CA PHE A 118 -6.27 -5.28 7.25
C PHE A 118 -7.00 -4.91 5.97
N ILE A 119 -6.98 -3.62 5.66
CA ILE A 119 -7.31 -3.09 4.33
C ILE A 119 -6.00 -2.67 3.69
N LEU A 120 -5.70 -3.25 2.54
CA LEU A 120 -4.60 -2.83 1.67
C LEU A 120 -5.18 -2.11 0.46
N ILE A 121 -4.50 -1.05 0.03
CA ILE A 121 -4.90 -0.18 -1.06
C ILE A 121 -3.71 -0.03 -2.00
N LEU A 122 -3.95 -0.27 -3.28
CA LEU A 122 -3.09 0.16 -4.37
C LEU A 122 -3.83 1.25 -5.14
N SER A 123 -3.26 2.46 -5.19
CA SER A 123 -3.73 3.52 -6.07
C SER A 123 -2.75 3.78 -7.22
N PHE A 124 -3.29 4.15 -8.38
CA PHE A 124 -2.51 4.49 -9.56
C PHE A 124 -3.24 5.54 -10.40
N ASP A 125 -2.57 6.62 -10.78
CA ASP A 125 -3.14 7.77 -11.48
C ASP A 125 -2.57 7.97 -12.90
N ASP A 126 -1.91 6.94 -13.45
CA ASP A 126 -1.12 6.93 -14.70
C ASP A 126 0.34 7.40 -14.54
N GLU A 127 0.69 8.02 -13.41
CA GLU A 127 2.04 8.54 -13.14
C GLU A 127 2.69 7.85 -11.93
N GLU A 128 1.95 7.71 -10.83
CA GLU A 128 2.47 7.20 -9.56
C GLU A 128 1.67 6.01 -9.03
N ALA A 129 2.39 4.96 -8.64
CA ALA A 129 1.82 3.81 -7.95
C ALA A 129 2.07 3.92 -6.45
N VAL A 130 0.99 3.88 -5.67
CA VAL A 130 1.03 4.05 -4.22
C VAL A 130 0.47 2.82 -3.54
N LEU A 131 1.22 2.28 -2.59
CA LEU A 131 0.76 1.25 -1.67
C LEU A 131 0.43 1.86 -0.31
N ARG A 132 -0.65 1.36 0.29
CA ARG A 132 -1.08 1.78 1.62
C ARG A 132 -1.77 0.62 2.32
N PHE A 133 -1.67 0.53 3.64
CA PHE A 133 -2.55 -0.36 4.39
C PHE A 133 -2.83 0.16 5.81
N TYR A 134 -3.90 -0.35 6.42
CA TYR A 134 -4.23 -0.10 7.81
C TYR A 134 -4.99 -1.28 8.42
N THR A 135 -4.92 -1.42 9.75
CA THR A 135 -5.70 -2.40 10.51
C THR A 135 -7.17 -1.97 10.59
N VAL A 136 -8.10 -2.89 10.38
CA VAL A 136 -9.54 -2.65 10.59
C VAL A 136 -9.85 -2.63 12.09
N ARG A 137 -10.50 -1.56 12.55
CA ARG A 137 -10.89 -1.37 13.96
C ARG A 137 -12.38 -1.12 14.04
N GLU A 138 -13.06 -1.76 15.00
CA GLU A 138 -14.53 -1.65 15.15
C GLU A 138 -14.98 -0.26 15.62
N ASN A 139 -14.11 0.45 16.33
CA ASN A 139 -14.43 1.72 16.98
C ASN A 139 -13.81 2.95 16.29
N GLU A 140 -13.19 2.77 15.11
CA GLU A 140 -12.58 3.85 14.33
C GLU A 140 -13.15 3.85 12.92
N SER A 141 -13.19 5.02 12.28
CA SER A 141 -13.67 5.11 10.90
C SER A 141 -12.62 4.54 9.94
N PRO A 142 -13.02 3.80 8.89
CA PRO A 142 -12.10 3.39 7.85
C PRO A 142 -11.43 4.61 7.21
N TRP A 143 -10.15 4.50 6.85
CA TRP A 143 -9.45 5.57 6.16
C TRP A 143 -10.02 5.83 4.75
N LEU A 144 -10.48 4.78 4.07
CA LEU A 144 -11.11 4.84 2.74
C LEU A 144 -12.58 4.40 2.82
N ASP A 145 -13.49 5.14 2.17
CA ASP A 145 -14.87 4.68 1.96
C ASP A 145 -14.90 3.61 0.85
N THR A 146 -14.80 2.35 1.26
CA THR A 146 -14.84 1.22 0.34
C THR A 146 -16.21 1.00 -0.28
N SER A 147 -17.29 1.66 0.19
CA SER A 147 -18.61 1.56 -0.43
C SER A 147 -18.68 2.35 -1.74
N SER A 148 -17.94 3.45 -1.84
CA SER A 148 -18.02 4.42 -2.94
C SER A 148 -16.76 4.48 -3.81
N ILE A 149 -15.99 3.40 -3.96
CA ILE A 149 -14.66 3.40 -4.63
C ILE A 149 -14.62 3.99 -6.06
N GLU A 150 -15.74 4.05 -6.77
CA GLU A 150 -15.82 4.65 -8.12
C GLU A 150 -15.74 6.19 -8.09
N SER A 151 -16.00 6.84 -6.95
CA SER A 151 -15.95 8.30 -6.82
C SER A 151 -14.52 8.86 -6.79
N TYR A 152 -13.53 8.00 -6.50
CA TYR A 152 -12.14 8.39 -6.41
C TYR A 152 -11.54 8.68 -7.79
N VAL A 153 -10.64 9.66 -7.85
CA VAL A 153 -9.99 10.12 -9.09
C VAL A 153 -9.07 9.03 -9.64
N ASP A 154 -8.30 8.38 -8.78
CA ASP A 154 -7.28 7.40 -9.18
C ASP A 154 -7.91 6.04 -9.50
N GLY A 155 -7.15 5.18 -10.18
CA GLY A 155 -7.40 3.75 -10.16
C GLY A 155 -7.20 3.23 -8.74
N LEU A 156 -8.20 2.56 -8.17
CA LEU A 156 -8.11 1.93 -6.86
C LEU A 156 -8.30 0.42 -6.91
N MET A 157 -7.42 -0.30 -6.23
CA MET A 157 -7.55 -1.69 -5.85
C MET A 157 -7.52 -1.82 -4.33
N VAL A 158 -8.50 -2.51 -3.76
CA VAL A 158 -8.65 -2.72 -2.33
C VAL A 158 -8.68 -4.21 -2.03
N ILE A 159 -7.83 -4.65 -1.11
CA ILE A 159 -7.75 -6.04 -0.63
C ILE A 159 -8.03 -6.05 0.87
N GLU A 160 -8.90 -6.95 1.32
CA GLU A 160 -9.12 -7.21 2.74
C GLU A 160 -8.48 -8.56 3.07
N VAL A 161 -7.68 -8.61 4.14
CA VAL A 161 -7.02 -9.82 4.66
C VAL A 161 -7.18 -9.95 6.16
#